data_AF-A0A8S9P2R5-F1
#
_entry.id   AF-A0A8S9P2R5-F1
#
_cell.length_a   1.000
_cell.length_b   1.000
_cell.length_c   1.000
_cell.angle_alpha   90.00
_cell.angle_beta   90.00
_cell.angle_gamma   90.00
#
_symmetry.space_group_name_H-M   'P 1'
#
loop_
_entity.id
_entity.type
_entity.pdbx_description
1 polymer ?
#
loop_
_entity_poly.entity_id
_entity_poly.type
_entity_poly.pdbx_seq_one_letter_code
_entity_poly.pdbx_strand_id
1 'polypeptide(L)'
;MAAPSDNAPPTQASSLASKLQISEEVERRYNIIKSVGEQCINDDELRDLLAKKAAPVCYDGFEPSGRMHIAQGLMKIMNVNKLTSAGCRVKIWIADWFAFMNNKLGGDLKKIRIVGEYYKEIFQAAGMNGENVEFLWSSDEINARGDEYWPLVMDIACRNSLAKIKRCMPIMGHSETDELSAAHVLYVCMQCADPLFLEADICQLGMDQQTVNLLARDYCDETERGNKPVILSHHMLPGLLQGQTKMSTSDPSSAIFMEDDEAEVNRKIRKKAFCLPKIVEGNPCLEYVKYIILPWFSEFTVERDEKFGGNKTFSYFEDIAADYERDQLHPTDLKKALSKALNKILQPIRDHFKTNNRAKNLLKEVNNLLKQDHKSNRVVPTALSKEMEALSVNAPSSASGLQMSEEAERKYNIARSIGEECIQEDELKNLLAKKPTPICYDGFEPSGRMHIAQEQRLKIICMIHTRRAQGVYMPRENKKLSTATP
;
A
#
# COMPACT_ATOMS: atom_id res chain seq x y z
N MET A 1 51.02 -37.25 25.99
CA MET A 1 51.00 -36.16 25.00
C MET A 1 49.61 -35.55 25.03
N ALA A 2 49.45 -34.43 25.74
CA ALA A 2 48.21 -33.65 25.77
C ALA A 2 48.55 -32.29 25.18
N ALA A 3 47.84 -31.89 24.11
CA ALA A 3 48.00 -30.60 23.46
C ALA A 3 47.48 -29.47 24.38
N PRO A 4 48.14 -28.30 24.44
CA PRO A 4 47.61 -27.18 25.20
C PRO A 4 46.49 -26.49 24.41
N SER A 5 45.41 -26.17 25.10
CA SER A 5 44.28 -25.40 24.61
C SER A 5 44.62 -23.91 24.62
N ASP A 6 44.79 -23.32 23.44
CA ASP A 6 44.87 -21.87 23.27
C ASP A 6 43.46 -21.26 23.31
N ASN A 7 43.09 -20.70 24.46
CA ASN A 7 41.99 -19.74 24.59
C ASN A 7 42.51 -18.56 25.43
N ALA A 8 43.32 -17.70 24.81
CA ALA A 8 43.68 -16.41 25.37
C ALA A 8 42.56 -15.39 25.07
N PRO A 9 42.08 -14.61 26.05
CA PRO A 9 41.07 -13.58 25.81
C PRO A 9 41.61 -12.48 24.87
N PRO A 10 40.77 -11.90 23.99
CA PRO A 10 41.22 -10.90 23.04
C PRO A 10 41.80 -9.68 23.76
N THR A 11 42.98 -9.24 23.33
CA THR A 11 43.68 -8.08 23.88
C THR A 11 42.87 -6.80 23.70
N GLN A 12 43.04 -5.81 24.59
CA GLN A 12 42.33 -4.51 24.51
C GLN A 12 42.45 -3.85 23.12
N ALA A 13 43.59 -3.99 22.45
CA ALA A 13 43.80 -3.50 21.08
C ALA A 13 42.92 -4.20 20.03
N SER A 14 42.73 -5.52 20.16
CA SER A 14 41.80 -6.30 19.31
C SER A 14 40.34 -5.87 19.53
N SER A 15 39.96 -5.60 20.78
CA SER A 15 38.61 -5.13 21.12
C SER A 15 38.32 -3.68 20.67
N LEU A 16 39.36 -2.85 20.57
CA LEU A 16 39.24 -1.47 20.11
C LEU A 16 39.15 -1.43 18.58
N ALA A 17 39.99 -2.20 17.89
CA ALA A 17 39.96 -2.35 16.44
C ALA A 17 38.62 -2.91 15.94
N SER A 18 38.04 -3.90 16.62
CA SER A 18 36.72 -4.44 16.28
C SER A 18 35.60 -3.40 16.48
N LYS A 19 35.68 -2.58 17.53
CA LYS A 19 34.70 -1.49 17.77
C LYS A 19 34.79 -0.39 16.71
N LEU A 20 35.99 0.01 16.32
CA LEU A 20 36.22 0.98 15.25
C LEU A 20 35.68 0.47 13.91
N GLN A 21 35.95 -0.78 13.57
CA GLN A 21 35.49 -1.40 12.33
C GLN A 21 33.95 -1.51 12.26
N ILE A 22 33.29 -1.83 13.38
CA ILE A 22 31.82 -1.82 13.47
C ILE A 22 31.28 -0.40 13.26
N SER A 23 31.92 0.61 13.84
CA SER A 23 31.51 2.01 13.68
C SER A 23 31.64 2.51 12.23
N GLU A 24 32.70 2.11 11.51
CA GLU A 24 32.90 2.49 10.10
C GLU A 24 31.86 1.83 9.18
N GLU A 25 31.56 0.54 9.39
CA GLU A 25 30.55 -0.15 8.59
C GLU A 25 29.14 0.40 8.85
N VAL A 26 28.80 0.70 10.10
CA VAL A 26 27.53 1.35 10.44
C VAL A 26 27.41 2.69 9.72
N GLU A 27 28.46 3.51 9.72
CA GLU A 27 28.41 4.80 9.01
C GLU A 27 28.35 4.64 7.49
N ARG A 28 29.08 3.67 6.92
CA ARG A 28 28.98 3.37 5.50
C ARG A 28 27.55 3.01 5.10
N ARG A 29 26.89 2.13 5.86
CA ARG A 29 25.49 1.73 5.64
C ARG A 29 24.53 2.90 5.84
N TYR A 30 24.73 3.67 6.91
CA TYR A 30 23.94 4.87 7.20
C TYR A 30 23.98 5.85 6.02
N ASN A 31 25.16 6.16 5.48
CA ASN A 31 25.28 7.11 4.37
C ASN A 31 24.58 6.62 3.09
N ILE A 32 24.66 5.32 2.79
CA ILE A 32 23.94 4.73 1.65
C ILE A 32 22.43 4.84 1.85
N ILE A 33 21.92 4.43 3.02
CA ILE A 33 20.49 4.43 3.35
C ILE A 33 19.97 5.87 3.40
N LYS A 34 20.67 6.78 4.06
CA LYS A 34 20.31 8.20 4.15
C LYS A 34 20.21 8.86 2.77
N SER A 35 21.04 8.46 1.80
CA SER A 35 20.99 8.97 0.41
C SER A 35 19.71 8.60 -0.35
N VAL A 36 18.89 7.69 0.19
CA VAL A 36 17.59 7.31 -0.38
C VAL A 36 16.51 8.33 -0.01
N GLY A 37 16.61 8.92 1.18
CA GLY A 37 15.64 9.85 1.71
C GLY A 37 15.99 11.31 1.44
N GLU A 38 14.98 12.12 1.14
CA GLU A 38 15.06 13.57 1.29
C GLU A 38 15.05 13.95 2.79
N GLN A 39 14.35 13.16 3.61
CA GLN A 39 14.30 13.35 5.06
C GLN A 39 14.39 12.01 5.79
N CYS A 40 15.05 12.02 6.97
CA CYS A 40 15.07 10.90 7.90
C CYS A 40 14.60 11.36 9.29
N ILE A 41 13.77 10.55 9.95
CA ILE A 41 13.28 10.78 11.32
C ILE A 41 13.42 9.46 12.11
N ASN A 42 14.38 9.31 13.03
CA ASN A 42 15.51 10.19 13.33
C ASN A 42 16.86 9.55 12.93
N ASP A 43 17.85 10.36 12.61
CA ASP A 43 19.18 9.91 12.16
C ASP A 43 19.92 9.09 13.24
N ASP A 44 19.78 9.45 14.52
CA ASP A 44 20.37 8.69 15.63
C ASP A 44 19.71 7.32 15.79
N GLU A 45 18.38 7.25 15.66
CA GLU A 45 17.63 5.99 15.69
C GLU A 45 18.02 5.07 14.54
N LEU A 46 18.29 5.63 13.35
CA LEU A 46 18.79 4.86 12.21
C LEU A 46 20.19 4.29 12.48
N ARG A 47 21.12 5.07 13.04
CA ARG A 47 22.45 4.57 13.43
C ARG A 47 22.36 3.47 14.46
N ASP A 48 21.56 3.68 15.50
CA ASP A 48 21.31 2.71 16.55
C ASP A 48 20.72 1.41 16.00
N LEU A 49 19.75 1.51 15.09
CA LEU A 49 19.17 0.38 14.38
C LEU A 49 20.22 -0.41 13.61
N LEU A 50 21.07 0.28 12.84
CA LEU A 50 22.11 -0.35 12.03
C LEU A 50 23.22 -1.00 12.87
N ALA A 51 23.49 -0.46 14.05
CA ALA A 51 24.42 -1.04 15.02
C ALA A 51 23.85 -2.31 15.69
N LYS A 52 22.52 -2.35 15.94
CA LYS A 52 21.85 -3.43 16.68
C LYS A 52 21.32 -4.54 15.78
N LYS A 53 20.93 -4.23 14.54
CA LYS A 53 20.25 -5.16 13.62
C LYS A 53 21.02 -5.29 12.31
N ALA A 54 21.51 -6.50 12.04
CA ALA A 54 22.28 -6.79 10.83
C ALA A 54 21.45 -6.58 9.55
N ALA A 55 20.19 -7.06 9.55
CA ALA A 55 19.28 -6.94 8.41
C ALA A 55 17.95 -6.26 8.78
N PRO A 56 17.93 -4.91 8.86
CA PRO A 56 16.71 -4.15 9.05
C PRO A 56 15.69 -4.40 7.93
N VAL A 57 14.41 -4.34 8.27
CA VAL A 57 13.26 -4.48 7.38
C VAL A 57 12.79 -3.09 6.99
N CYS A 58 12.91 -2.77 5.70
CA CYS A 58 12.25 -1.61 5.12
C CYS A 58 10.92 -2.06 4.51
N TYR A 59 9.93 -1.17 4.50
CA TYR A 59 8.75 -1.38 3.67
C TYR A 59 8.39 -0.15 2.85
N ASP A 60 7.77 -0.41 1.71
CA ASP A 60 7.18 0.59 0.83
C ASP A 60 5.90 0.02 0.22
N GLY A 61 4.86 0.84 0.12
CA GLY A 61 3.53 0.43 -0.34
C GLY A 61 3.12 1.13 -1.61
N PHE A 62 2.28 0.46 -2.41
CA PHE A 62 1.65 1.09 -3.57
C PHE A 62 0.23 0.60 -3.79
N GLU A 63 -0.63 1.51 -4.22
CA GLU A 63 -1.96 1.20 -4.74
C GLU A 63 -1.86 0.75 -6.21
N PRO A 64 -2.29 -0.48 -6.57
CA PRO A 64 -2.38 -0.89 -7.97
C PRO A 64 -3.54 -0.17 -8.66
N SER A 65 -3.24 0.97 -9.28
CA SER A 65 -4.26 1.96 -9.69
C SER A 65 -4.29 2.29 -11.18
N GLY A 66 -3.36 1.74 -11.97
CA GLY A 66 -3.32 1.93 -13.42
C GLY A 66 -1.95 1.67 -14.01
N ARG A 67 -1.53 2.44 -15.01
CA ARG A 67 -0.18 2.34 -15.58
C ARG A 67 0.85 2.85 -14.59
N MET A 68 1.98 2.14 -14.46
CA MET A 68 3.07 2.56 -13.57
C MET A 68 3.86 3.69 -14.21
N HIS A 69 4.00 4.81 -13.50
CA HIS A 69 4.84 5.90 -13.95
C HIS A 69 6.29 5.77 -13.44
N ILE A 70 7.24 6.48 -14.07
CA ILE A 70 8.68 6.31 -13.78
C ILE A 70 9.09 6.59 -12.33
N ALA A 71 8.33 7.40 -11.59
CA ALA A 71 8.59 7.59 -10.16
C ALA A 71 8.17 6.36 -9.32
N GLN A 72 7.04 5.71 -9.64
CA GLN A 72 6.66 4.46 -8.99
C GLN A 72 7.57 3.29 -9.38
N GLY A 73 8.13 3.33 -10.60
CA GLY A 73 9.05 2.32 -11.10
C GLY A 73 10.51 2.61 -10.76
N LEU A 74 11.16 3.47 -11.55
CA LEU A 74 12.61 3.69 -11.51
C LEU A 74 13.11 4.19 -10.16
N MET A 75 12.47 5.20 -9.55
CA MET A 75 12.89 5.69 -8.22
C MET A 75 12.79 4.59 -7.18
N LYS A 76 11.69 3.82 -7.19
CA LYS A 76 11.50 2.69 -6.30
C LYS A 76 12.61 1.67 -6.45
N ILE A 77 12.92 1.25 -7.68
CA ILE A 77 13.96 0.27 -7.96
C ILE A 77 15.32 0.75 -7.47
N MET A 78 15.70 2.00 -7.76
CA MET A 78 16.97 2.57 -7.30
C MET A 78 17.04 2.61 -5.77
N ASN A 79 15.97 3.04 -5.11
CA ASN A 79 15.89 3.09 -3.66
C ASN A 79 16.00 1.69 -3.04
N VAL A 80 15.22 0.73 -3.53
CA VAL A 80 15.23 -0.66 -3.06
C VAL A 80 16.59 -1.31 -3.28
N ASN A 81 17.23 -1.11 -4.44
CA ASN A 81 18.55 -1.64 -4.72
C ASN A 81 19.62 -1.02 -3.79
N LYS A 82 19.53 0.28 -3.48
CA LYS A 82 20.40 0.92 -2.48
C LYS A 82 20.21 0.33 -1.08
N LEU A 83 18.96 0.18 -0.62
CA LEU A 83 18.65 -0.38 0.70
C LEU A 83 19.16 -1.82 0.82
N THR A 84 18.89 -2.65 -0.18
CA THR A 84 19.37 -4.05 -0.21
C THR A 84 20.89 -4.13 -0.28
N SER A 85 21.57 -3.23 -1.00
CA SER A 85 23.04 -3.14 -1.01
C SER A 85 23.64 -2.72 0.35
N ALA A 86 22.84 -2.04 1.19
CA ALA A 86 23.19 -1.71 2.56
C ALA A 86 22.75 -2.79 3.57
N GLY A 87 22.36 -3.98 3.09
CA GLY A 87 22.01 -5.13 3.92
C GLY A 87 20.59 -5.10 4.48
N CYS A 88 19.70 -4.23 3.99
CA CYS A 88 18.29 -4.26 4.39
C CYS A 88 17.52 -5.35 3.63
N ARG A 89 16.50 -5.91 4.29
CA ARG A 89 15.42 -6.65 3.64
C ARG A 89 14.30 -5.68 3.31
N VAL A 90 13.66 -5.82 2.16
CA VAL A 90 12.62 -4.90 1.72
C VAL A 90 11.31 -5.65 1.47
N LYS A 91 10.24 -5.19 2.12
CA LYS A 91 8.88 -5.64 1.86
C LYS A 91 8.17 -4.64 0.95
N ILE A 92 7.71 -5.11 -0.19
CA ILE A 92 6.92 -4.33 -1.14
C ILE A 92 5.45 -4.69 -0.92
N TRP A 93 4.72 -3.75 -0.35
CA TRP A 93 3.31 -3.90 0.04
C TRP A 93 2.39 -3.54 -1.12
N ILE A 94 1.80 -4.57 -1.73
CA ILE A 94 0.82 -4.43 -2.79
C ILE A 94 -0.54 -4.18 -2.16
N ALA A 95 -0.87 -2.89 -2.03
CA ALA A 95 -1.97 -2.38 -1.23
C ALA A 95 -3.31 -2.48 -1.98
N ASP A 96 -3.74 -3.72 -2.26
CA ASP A 96 -4.95 -4.01 -3.05
C ASP A 96 -6.26 -3.65 -2.33
N TRP A 97 -6.37 -3.87 -1.02
CA TRP A 97 -7.51 -3.36 -0.24
C TRP A 97 -7.51 -1.85 -0.11
N PHE A 98 -6.34 -1.21 -0.08
CA PHE A 98 -6.20 0.24 -0.04
C PHE A 98 -6.65 0.86 -1.36
N ALA A 99 -6.22 0.30 -2.49
CA ALA A 99 -6.70 0.69 -3.81
C ALA A 99 -8.22 0.48 -3.96
N PHE A 100 -8.77 -0.59 -3.37
CA PHE A 100 -10.21 -0.83 -3.31
C PHE A 100 -10.94 0.25 -2.50
N MET A 101 -10.48 0.56 -1.29
CA MET A 101 -11.06 1.61 -0.43
C MET A 101 -10.98 2.98 -1.07
N ASN A 102 -9.92 3.26 -1.84
CA ASN A 102 -9.73 4.50 -2.59
C ASN A 102 -10.35 4.46 -4.00
N ASN A 103 -11.29 3.53 -4.24
CA ASN A 103 -12.08 3.36 -5.46
C ASN A 103 -11.26 3.34 -6.76
N LYS A 104 -10.06 2.77 -6.73
CA LYS A 104 -9.23 2.63 -7.94
C LYS A 104 -9.83 1.56 -8.84
N LEU A 105 -9.81 1.79 -10.16
CA LEU A 105 -10.34 0.86 -11.17
C LEU A 105 -11.82 0.49 -10.92
N GLY A 106 -12.59 1.44 -10.38
CA GLY A 106 -14.00 1.27 -10.02
C GLY A 106 -14.24 0.38 -8.78
N GLY A 107 -13.24 0.22 -7.91
CA GLY A 107 -13.37 -0.62 -6.72
C GLY A 107 -13.44 -2.12 -7.03
N ASP A 108 -12.91 -2.54 -8.19
CA ASP A 108 -12.90 -3.94 -8.61
C ASP A 108 -11.58 -4.61 -8.20
N LEU A 109 -11.63 -5.41 -7.14
CA LEU A 109 -10.45 -6.06 -6.57
C LEU A 109 -9.76 -7.02 -7.57
N LYS A 110 -10.51 -7.62 -8.51
CA LYS A 110 -9.91 -8.49 -9.54
C LYS A 110 -9.05 -7.66 -10.50
N LYS A 111 -9.56 -6.51 -10.94
CA LYS A 111 -8.80 -5.57 -11.78
C LYS A 111 -7.57 -5.03 -11.07
N ILE A 112 -7.72 -4.67 -9.79
CA ILE A 112 -6.61 -4.20 -8.95
C ILE A 112 -5.52 -5.27 -8.85
N ARG A 113 -5.88 -6.54 -8.63
CA ARG A 113 -4.90 -7.64 -8.58
C ARG A 113 -4.20 -7.89 -9.92
N ILE A 114 -4.90 -7.75 -11.05
CA ILE A 114 -4.25 -7.83 -12.37
C ILE A 114 -3.19 -6.71 -12.52
N VAL A 115 -3.49 -5.49 -12.07
CA VAL A 115 -2.54 -4.37 -12.11
C VAL A 115 -1.37 -4.58 -11.15
N GLY A 116 -1.58 -5.19 -9.98
CA GLY A 116 -0.48 -5.50 -9.06
C GLY A 116 0.48 -6.56 -9.62
N GLU A 117 -0.03 -7.60 -10.29
CA GLU A 117 0.82 -8.57 -11.02
C GLU A 117 1.59 -7.91 -12.18
N TYR A 118 0.95 -6.98 -12.90
CA TYR A 118 1.62 -6.16 -13.90
C TYR A 118 2.79 -5.33 -13.31
N TYR A 119 2.64 -4.79 -12.10
CA TYR A 119 3.70 -4.02 -11.44
C TYR A 119 4.88 -4.91 -11.04
N LYS A 120 4.61 -6.12 -10.55
CA LYS A 120 5.66 -7.11 -10.23
C LYS A 120 6.52 -7.42 -11.44
N GLU A 121 5.91 -7.65 -12.60
CA GLU A 121 6.64 -7.91 -13.85
C GLU A 121 7.54 -6.74 -14.26
N ILE A 122 7.10 -5.48 -14.05
CA ILE A 122 7.94 -4.29 -14.31
C ILE A 122 9.15 -4.27 -13.38
N PHE A 123 8.93 -4.43 -12.07
CA PHE A 123 10.03 -4.36 -11.09
C PHE A 123 11.10 -5.41 -11.35
N GLN A 124 10.69 -6.64 -11.70
CA GLN A 124 11.59 -7.72 -12.07
C GLN A 124 12.36 -7.41 -13.36
N ALA A 125 11.67 -6.95 -14.42
CA ALA A 125 12.28 -6.62 -15.70
C ALA A 125 13.27 -5.45 -15.63
N ALA A 126 13.05 -4.52 -14.70
CA ALA A 126 13.87 -3.34 -14.51
C ALA A 126 15.05 -3.54 -13.54
N GLY A 127 15.27 -4.78 -13.06
CA GLY A 127 16.46 -5.14 -12.28
C GLY A 127 16.36 -4.88 -10.78
N MET A 128 15.16 -4.96 -10.20
CA MET A 128 15.01 -5.01 -8.74
C MET A 128 15.61 -6.33 -8.21
N ASN A 129 16.51 -6.25 -7.23
CA ASN A 129 17.15 -7.43 -6.66
C ASN A 129 16.15 -8.29 -5.87
N GLY A 130 15.74 -9.43 -6.42
CA GLY A 130 14.75 -10.31 -5.82
C GLY A 130 15.20 -11.07 -4.56
N GLU A 131 16.50 -11.18 -4.27
CA GLU A 131 16.98 -12.03 -3.16
C GLU A 131 16.56 -11.49 -1.77
N ASN A 132 16.55 -10.16 -1.62
CA ASN A 132 16.23 -9.47 -0.37
C ASN A 132 14.92 -8.68 -0.45
N VAL A 133 14.09 -8.95 -1.46
CA VAL A 133 12.83 -8.26 -1.70
C VAL A 133 11.66 -9.24 -1.67
N GLU A 134 10.65 -8.92 -0.86
CA GLU A 134 9.43 -9.71 -0.71
C GLU A 134 8.22 -8.91 -1.21
N PHE A 135 7.43 -9.49 -2.10
CA PHE A 135 6.17 -8.88 -2.56
C PHE A 135 5.00 -9.47 -1.77
N LEU A 136 4.31 -8.62 -1.01
CA LEU A 136 3.23 -9.01 -0.10
C LEU A 136 1.92 -8.35 -0.53
N TRP A 137 0.85 -9.14 -0.67
CA TRP A 137 -0.49 -8.61 -0.95
C TRP A 137 -1.19 -8.24 0.34
N SER A 138 -1.72 -7.02 0.41
CA SER A 138 -2.33 -6.53 1.64
C SER A 138 -3.49 -7.40 2.11
N SER A 139 -4.37 -7.77 1.19
CA SER A 139 -5.50 -8.64 1.49
C SER A 139 -5.08 -10.04 1.92
N ASP A 140 -4.04 -10.64 1.33
CA ASP A 140 -3.62 -12.00 1.70
C ASP A 140 -3.00 -12.01 3.10
N GLU A 141 -2.09 -11.09 3.37
CA GLU A 141 -1.39 -11.01 4.66
C GLU A 141 -2.33 -10.63 5.81
N ILE A 142 -3.24 -9.67 5.59
CA ILE A 142 -4.20 -9.28 6.62
C ILE A 142 -5.20 -10.40 6.90
N ASN A 143 -5.68 -11.12 5.87
CA ASN A 143 -6.59 -12.25 6.11
C ASN A 143 -5.90 -13.41 6.83
N ALA A 144 -4.62 -13.64 6.55
CA ALA A 144 -3.86 -14.71 7.20
C ALA A 144 -3.63 -14.47 8.70
N ARG A 145 -3.51 -13.20 9.12
CA ARG A 145 -3.24 -12.78 10.52
C ARG A 145 -4.24 -11.72 10.98
N GLY A 146 -5.52 -11.94 10.69
CA GLY A 146 -6.58 -10.97 10.95
C GLY A 146 -6.82 -10.71 12.45
N ASP A 147 -6.55 -11.71 13.28
CA ASP A 147 -6.60 -11.61 14.75
C ASP A 147 -5.48 -10.74 15.34
N GLU A 148 -4.37 -10.55 14.62
CA GLU A 148 -3.32 -9.60 14.99
C GLU A 148 -3.60 -8.20 14.43
N TYR A 149 -4.01 -8.13 13.17
CA TYR A 149 -4.11 -6.87 12.42
C TYR A 149 -5.32 -6.02 12.84
N TRP A 150 -6.52 -6.61 12.90
CA TRP A 150 -7.72 -5.82 13.14
C TRP A 150 -7.82 -5.23 14.55
N PRO A 151 -7.41 -5.92 15.64
CA PRO A 151 -7.34 -5.30 16.96
C PRO A 151 -6.38 -4.09 16.99
N LEU A 152 -5.26 -4.16 16.27
CA LEU A 152 -4.34 -3.03 16.14
C LEU A 152 -4.99 -1.84 15.43
N VAL A 153 -5.68 -2.08 14.31
CA VAL A 153 -6.42 -1.03 13.59
C VAL A 153 -7.51 -0.39 14.47
N MET A 154 -8.24 -1.21 15.23
CA MET A 154 -9.28 -0.72 16.15
C MET A 154 -8.69 0.11 17.30
N ASP A 155 -7.59 -0.33 17.91
CA ASP A 155 -6.92 0.42 18.99
C ASP A 155 -6.37 1.76 18.48
N ILE A 156 -5.76 1.78 17.29
CA ILE A 156 -5.34 3.03 16.61
C ILE A 156 -6.55 3.96 16.42
N ALA A 157 -7.68 3.43 15.93
CA ALA A 157 -8.89 4.22 15.73
C ALA A 157 -9.46 4.78 17.05
N CYS A 158 -9.48 3.99 18.13
CA CYS A 158 -9.98 4.41 19.44
C CYS A 158 -9.13 5.50 20.10
N ARG A 159 -7.82 5.54 19.84
CA ARG A 159 -6.89 6.51 20.43
C ARG A 159 -6.82 7.83 19.70
N ASN A 160 -7.31 7.90 18.46
CA ASN A 160 -7.19 9.07 17.62
C ASN A 160 -8.52 9.76 17.39
N SER A 161 -8.53 11.10 17.51
CA SER A 161 -9.70 11.87 17.11
C SER A 161 -9.88 11.82 15.59
N LEU A 162 -11.14 11.93 15.14
CA LEU A 162 -11.44 12.01 13.72
C LEU A 162 -10.70 13.18 13.03
N ALA A 163 -10.52 14.31 13.73
CA ALA A 163 -9.75 15.44 13.23
C ALA A 163 -8.27 15.09 12.99
N LYS A 164 -7.65 14.30 13.88
CA LYS A 164 -6.27 13.83 13.70
C LYS A 164 -6.17 12.90 12.49
N ILE A 165 -7.13 11.99 12.32
CA ILE A 165 -7.19 11.09 11.16
C ILE A 165 -7.40 11.86 9.84
N LYS A 166 -8.28 12.88 9.83
CA LYS A 166 -8.52 13.70 8.63
C LYS A 166 -7.27 14.43 8.12
N ARG A 167 -6.37 14.86 9.00
CA ARG A 167 -5.09 15.46 8.58
C ARG A 167 -4.20 14.54 7.74
N CYS A 168 -4.45 13.22 7.78
CA CYS A 168 -3.75 12.24 6.98
C CYS A 168 -4.41 11.97 5.61
N MET A 169 -5.53 12.59 5.25
CA MET A 169 -6.18 12.36 3.93
C MET A 169 -5.26 12.56 2.70
N PRO A 170 -4.27 13.48 2.70
CA PRO A 170 -3.38 13.65 1.55
C PRO A 170 -2.60 12.40 1.14
N ILE A 171 -2.40 11.42 2.05
CA ILE A 171 -1.66 10.18 1.76
C ILE A 171 -2.31 9.37 0.63
N MET A 172 -3.62 9.54 0.43
CA MET A 172 -4.42 8.87 -0.62
C MET A 172 -4.94 9.85 -1.68
N GLY A 173 -4.43 11.09 -1.68
CA GLY A 173 -4.76 12.11 -2.67
C GLY A 173 -6.06 12.88 -2.42
N HIS A 174 -6.58 12.86 -1.20
CA HIS A 174 -7.78 13.60 -0.79
C HIS A 174 -7.44 14.78 0.12
N SER A 175 -8.30 15.78 0.13
CA SER A 175 -8.27 16.90 1.07
C SER A 175 -9.17 16.64 2.29
N GLU A 176 -8.94 17.37 3.38
CA GLU A 176 -9.80 17.31 4.57
C GLU A 176 -11.24 17.77 4.31
N THR A 177 -11.43 18.58 3.27
CA THR A 177 -12.71 19.18 2.88
C THR A 177 -13.49 18.40 1.84
N ASP A 178 -12.91 17.32 1.32
CA ASP A 178 -13.59 16.47 0.34
C ASP A 178 -14.75 15.70 0.99
N GLU A 179 -15.61 15.10 0.16
CA GLU A 179 -16.65 14.20 0.64
C GLU A 179 -16.03 12.84 1.02
N LEU A 180 -15.78 12.66 2.31
CA LEU A 180 -15.07 11.50 2.84
C LEU A 180 -16.06 10.42 3.32
N SER A 181 -15.96 9.21 2.74
CA SER A 181 -16.57 8.00 3.29
C SER A 181 -15.81 7.46 4.53
N ALA A 182 -16.47 6.59 5.30
CA ALA A 182 -15.83 5.87 6.42
C ALA A 182 -14.65 5.00 5.98
N ALA A 183 -14.61 4.57 4.71
CA ALA A 183 -13.49 3.80 4.16
C ALA A 183 -12.18 4.61 4.21
N HIS A 184 -12.22 5.93 4.00
CA HIS A 184 -11.04 6.78 4.09
C HIS A 184 -10.50 6.87 5.53
N VAL A 185 -11.38 6.86 6.54
CA VAL A 185 -10.95 6.82 7.94
C VAL A 185 -10.26 5.49 8.24
N LEU A 186 -10.86 4.38 7.82
CA LEU A 186 -10.27 3.05 7.96
C LEU A 186 -8.93 2.93 7.23
N TYR A 187 -8.83 3.49 6.02
CA TYR A 187 -7.60 3.52 5.24
C TYR A 187 -6.42 4.08 6.05
N VAL A 188 -6.60 5.24 6.71
CA VAL A 188 -5.54 5.85 7.52
C VAL A 188 -5.16 4.96 8.71
N CYS A 189 -6.15 4.43 9.43
CA CYS A 189 -5.88 3.56 10.58
C CYS A 189 -5.17 2.27 10.15
N MET A 190 -5.54 1.71 9.00
CA MET A 190 -4.89 0.55 8.39
C MET A 190 -3.44 0.85 8.00
N GLN A 191 -3.20 1.96 7.29
CA GLN A 191 -1.83 2.31 6.89
C GLN A 191 -0.93 2.65 8.09
N CYS A 192 -1.51 3.17 9.19
CA CYS A 192 -0.80 3.34 10.45
C CYS A 192 -0.45 2.00 11.12
N ALA A 193 -1.28 0.97 10.95
CA ALA A 193 -1.05 -0.37 11.47
C ALA A 193 0.00 -1.15 10.67
N ASP A 194 0.05 -0.94 9.35
CA ASP A 194 0.94 -1.64 8.41
C ASP A 194 2.41 -1.75 8.86
N PRO A 195 3.14 -0.68 9.20
CA PRO A 195 4.54 -0.80 9.61
C PRO A 195 4.73 -1.65 10.87
N LEU A 196 3.76 -1.62 11.79
CA LEU A 196 3.81 -2.39 13.03
C LEU A 196 3.49 -3.87 12.80
N PHE A 197 2.54 -4.16 11.89
CA PHE A 197 2.14 -5.50 11.49
C PHE A 197 3.19 -6.20 10.60
N LEU A 198 3.85 -5.42 9.74
CA LEU A 198 4.92 -5.89 8.87
C LEU A 198 6.26 -6.00 9.59
N GLU A 199 6.34 -5.55 10.85
CA GLU A 199 7.57 -5.43 11.62
C GLU A 199 8.65 -4.64 10.87
N ALA A 200 8.23 -3.54 10.24
CA ALA A 200 9.13 -2.66 9.53
C ALA A 200 9.96 -1.84 10.54
N ASP A 201 11.27 -1.88 10.39
CA ASP A 201 12.17 -0.99 11.12
C ASP A 201 12.28 0.38 10.43
N ILE A 202 12.09 0.42 9.10
CA ILE A 202 12.19 1.63 8.27
C ILE A 202 10.95 1.77 7.38
N CYS A 203 10.17 2.82 7.59
CA CYS A 203 9.11 3.26 6.68
C CYS A 203 9.76 4.05 5.53
N GLN A 204 9.98 3.41 4.39
CA GLN A 204 10.60 4.03 3.23
C GLN A 204 9.53 4.38 2.20
N LEU A 205 8.81 5.49 2.40
CA LEU A 205 7.74 5.95 1.51
C LEU A 205 8.00 7.37 1.00
N GLY A 206 7.12 7.90 0.15
CA GLY A 206 7.25 9.28 -0.35
C GLY A 206 7.02 10.31 0.75
N MET A 207 7.51 11.55 0.55
CA MET A 207 7.22 12.67 1.46
C MET A 207 5.72 12.89 1.71
N ASP A 208 4.87 12.54 0.73
CA ASP A 208 3.41 12.62 0.84
C ASP A 208 2.80 11.62 1.84
N GLN A 209 3.53 10.57 2.23
CA GLN A 209 3.11 9.57 3.21
C GLN A 209 3.58 9.89 4.64
N GLN A 210 4.25 11.03 4.84
CA GLN A 210 4.90 11.33 6.11
C GLN A 210 3.92 11.46 7.29
N THR A 211 2.73 12.03 7.06
CA THR A 211 1.76 12.31 8.13
C THR A 211 1.28 11.03 8.82
N VAL A 212 1.01 9.95 8.06
CA VAL A 212 0.63 8.66 8.63
C VAL A 212 1.81 7.91 9.25
N ASN A 213 3.03 8.08 8.72
CA ASN A 213 4.23 7.52 9.32
C ASN A 213 4.53 8.16 10.69
N LEU A 214 4.29 9.46 10.84
CA LEU A 214 4.36 10.15 12.12
C LEU A 214 3.27 9.66 13.07
N LEU A 215 2.04 9.44 12.57
CA LEU A 215 0.95 8.86 13.36
C LEU A 215 1.34 7.48 13.93
N ALA A 216 2.03 6.64 13.16
CA ALA A 216 2.53 5.35 13.65
C ALA A 216 3.58 5.49 14.76
N ARG A 217 4.43 6.52 14.69
CA ARG A 217 5.41 6.83 15.74
C ARG A 217 4.74 7.35 17.01
N ASP A 218 3.79 8.28 16.87
CA ASP A 218 2.98 8.78 17.99
C ASP A 218 2.31 7.62 18.72
N TYR A 219 1.71 6.69 17.96
CA TYR A 219 1.06 5.51 18.50
C TYR A 219 2.05 4.63 19.29
N CYS A 220 3.28 4.43 18.77
CA CYS A 220 4.31 3.69 19.50
C CYS A 220 4.69 4.36 20.82
N ASP A 221 4.81 5.69 20.84
CA ASP A 221 5.13 6.45 22.05
C ASP A 221 4.00 6.35 23.08
N GLU A 222 2.74 6.49 22.66
CA GLU A 222 1.56 6.40 23.52
C GLU A 222 1.31 4.99 24.10
N THR A 223 1.78 3.96 23.40
CA THR A 223 1.60 2.55 23.81
C THR A 223 2.87 1.92 24.38
N GLU A 224 3.94 2.70 24.51
CA GLU A 224 5.28 2.24 24.92
C GLU A 224 5.77 1.04 24.10
N ARG A 225 5.42 1.01 22.80
CA ARG A 225 5.71 -0.09 21.90
C ARG A 225 7.15 0.00 21.40
N GLY A 226 7.92 -1.08 21.57
CA GLY A 226 9.36 -1.09 21.27
C GLY A 226 9.75 -1.11 19.79
N ASN A 227 8.82 -1.33 18.86
CA ASN A 227 9.09 -1.43 17.41
C ASN A 227 8.80 -0.11 16.67
N LYS A 228 9.18 1.02 17.26
CA LYS A 228 9.00 2.34 16.66
C LYS A 228 9.81 2.47 15.36
N PRO A 229 9.18 2.73 14.20
CA PRO A 229 9.89 2.73 12.91
C PRO A 229 10.63 4.05 12.66
N VAL A 230 11.79 3.96 12.02
CA VAL A 230 12.49 5.10 11.42
C VAL A 230 11.74 5.50 10.15
N ILE A 231 11.51 6.80 9.94
CA ILE A 231 10.88 7.30 8.70
C ILE A 231 11.98 7.75 7.76
N LEU A 232 12.02 7.20 6.56
CA LEU A 232 12.97 7.57 5.51
C LEU A 232 12.20 7.98 4.25
N SER A 233 11.80 9.24 4.22
CA SER A 233 10.92 9.78 3.17
C SER A 233 11.71 10.17 1.93
N HIS A 234 11.37 9.64 0.75
CA HIS A 234 12.05 9.97 -0.51
C HIS A 234 11.41 11.15 -1.24
N HIS A 235 12.23 11.77 -2.10
CA HIS A 235 11.86 12.93 -2.90
C HIS A 235 10.71 12.63 -3.88
N MET A 236 9.77 13.58 -3.98
CA MET A 236 8.63 13.48 -4.90
C MET A 236 9.02 13.99 -6.29
N LEU A 237 9.08 13.11 -7.27
CA LEU A 237 9.37 13.54 -8.64
C LEU A 237 8.21 14.37 -9.23
N PRO A 238 8.52 15.53 -9.82
CA PRO A 238 7.51 16.43 -10.40
C PRO A 238 6.88 15.83 -11.67
N GLY A 239 5.69 16.34 -11.99
CA GLY A 239 5.09 16.13 -13.31
C GLY A 239 5.83 16.93 -14.38
N LEU A 240 5.67 16.53 -15.64
CA LEU A 240 6.33 17.21 -16.75
C LEU A 240 5.80 18.62 -17.01
N LEU A 241 4.59 18.96 -16.57
CA LEU A 241 3.99 20.27 -16.86
C LEU A 241 4.30 21.28 -15.75
N GLN A 242 4.19 22.57 -16.08
CA GLN A 242 4.47 23.66 -15.13
C GLN A 242 3.59 23.57 -13.88
N GLY A 243 4.19 23.77 -12.71
CA GLY A 243 3.48 23.82 -11.42
C GLY A 243 3.08 22.47 -10.85
N GLN A 244 3.44 21.35 -11.49
CA GLN A 244 3.14 20.01 -10.98
C GLN A 244 4.27 19.52 -10.08
N THR A 245 4.08 19.66 -8.76
CA THR A 245 5.02 19.19 -7.74
C THR A 245 5.09 17.67 -7.60
N LYS A 246 4.11 16.94 -8.14
CA LYS A 246 4.03 15.48 -8.11
C LYS A 246 3.52 14.94 -9.44
N MET A 247 4.17 13.92 -9.96
CA MET A 247 3.67 13.16 -11.10
C MET A 247 2.36 12.47 -10.74
N SER A 248 1.32 12.67 -11.56
CA SER A 248 0.02 12.03 -11.39
C SER A 248 -0.42 11.31 -12.65
N THR A 249 -1.25 10.29 -12.47
CA THR A 249 -1.86 9.54 -13.58
C THR A 249 -3.05 10.27 -14.20
N SER A 250 -3.51 11.38 -13.60
CA SER A 250 -4.68 12.16 -14.03
C SER A 250 -4.48 12.80 -15.41
N ASP A 251 -3.26 13.29 -15.71
CA ASP A 251 -2.89 13.74 -17.05
C ASP A 251 -1.81 12.79 -17.62
N PRO A 252 -2.19 11.88 -18.54
CA PRO A 252 -1.24 10.95 -19.16
C PRO A 252 -0.09 11.63 -19.91
N SER A 253 -0.23 12.90 -20.31
CA SER A 253 0.82 13.67 -20.96
C SER A 253 1.82 14.30 -19.99
N SER A 254 1.47 14.34 -18.71
CA SER A 254 2.32 14.84 -17.62
C SER A 254 3.24 13.79 -17.00
N ALA A 255 2.95 12.51 -17.21
CA ALA A 255 3.68 11.38 -16.65
C ALA A 255 4.33 10.54 -17.76
N ILE A 256 5.53 10.03 -17.52
CA ILE A 256 6.14 8.98 -18.35
C ILE A 256 5.83 7.65 -17.72
N PHE A 257 5.31 6.71 -18.51
CA PHE A 257 5.01 5.36 -18.06
C PHE A 257 6.15 4.41 -18.39
N MET A 258 6.31 3.37 -17.56
CA MET A 258 7.43 2.42 -17.64
C MET A 258 7.50 1.68 -18.99
N GLU A 259 6.37 1.56 -19.68
CA GLU A 259 6.21 0.87 -20.94
C GLU A 259 5.89 1.82 -22.13
N ASP A 260 5.95 3.14 -21.93
CA ASP A 260 5.84 4.08 -23.05
C ASP A 260 6.90 3.76 -24.12
N ASP A 261 6.51 3.79 -25.39
CA ASP A 261 7.45 3.58 -26.49
C ASP A 261 8.42 4.77 -26.65
N GLU A 262 9.46 4.58 -27.48
CA GLU A 262 10.48 5.60 -27.67
C GLU A 262 9.91 6.93 -28.19
N ALA A 263 8.94 6.84 -29.11
CA ALA A 263 8.32 8.02 -29.72
C ALA A 263 7.52 8.81 -28.68
N GLU A 264 6.81 8.12 -27.78
CA GLU A 264 5.99 8.73 -26.75
C GLU A 264 6.85 9.39 -25.66
N VAL A 265 7.93 8.75 -25.22
CA VAL A 265 8.92 9.38 -24.31
C VAL A 265 9.51 10.63 -24.95
N ASN A 266 9.95 10.53 -26.20
CA ASN A 266 10.49 11.67 -26.95
C ASN A 266 9.45 12.80 -27.08
N ARG A 267 8.18 12.47 -27.34
CA ARG A 267 7.09 13.44 -27.47
C ARG A 267 6.84 14.16 -26.15
N LYS A 268 6.74 13.42 -25.04
CA LYS A 268 6.49 13.98 -23.70
C LYS A 268 7.64 14.88 -23.24
N ILE A 269 8.88 14.41 -23.30
CA ILE A 269 10.04 15.22 -22.88
C ILE A 269 10.27 16.42 -23.81
N ARG A 270 10.31 16.21 -25.13
CA ARG A 270 10.72 17.28 -26.05
C ARG A 270 9.63 18.34 -26.23
N LYS A 271 8.36 17.94 -26.32
CA LYS A 271 7.25 18.83 -26.66
C LYS A 271 6.40 19.28 -25.49
N LYS A 272 6.30 18.49 -24.41
CA LYS A 272 5.38 18.76 -23.30
C LYS A 272 6.08 19.23 -22.03
N ALA A 273 7.28 18.72 -21.76
CA ALA A 273 7.98 19.04 -20.54
C ALA A 273 8.29 20.54 -20.42
N PHE A 274 7.93 21.12 -19.28
CA PHE A 274 8.30 22.46 -18.88
C PHE A 274 9.82 22.49 -18.61
N CYS A 275 10.52 23.45 -19.23
CA CYS A 275 11.98 23.53 -19.18
C CYS A 275 12.39 24.93 -19.64
N LEU A 276 12.28 25.92 -18.76
CA LEU A 276 12.66 27.30 -19.08
C LEU A 276 14.18 27.43 -19.16
N PRO A 277 14.72 28.19 -20.14
CA PRO A 277 16.15 28.41 -20.26
C PRO A 277 16.70 29.11 -19.01
N LYS A 278 17.87 28.70 -18.54
CA LYS A 278 18.61 29.28 -17.39
C LYS A 278 17.93 29.16 -16.03
N ILE A 279 16.76 28.54 -15.94
CA ILE A 279 16.04 28.33 -14.68
C ILE A 279 16.14 26.85 -14.27
N VAL A 280 16.87 26.61 -13.19
CA VAL A 280 17.06 25.27 -12.61
C VAL A 280 15.91 24.90 -11.67
N GLU A 281 15.48 25.84 -10.84
CA GLU A 281 14.43 25.63 -9.86
C GLU A 281 13.08 25.27 -10.51
N GLY A 282 12.46 24.18 -10.03
CA GLY A 282 11.18 23.70 -10.53
C GLY A 282 11.22 23.18 -11.98
N ASN A 283 12.41 22.85 -12.50
CA ASN A 283 12.57 22.32 -13.86
C ASN A 283 12.52 20.77 -13.85
N PRO A 284 11.41 20.14 -14.28
CA PRO A 284 11.26 18.69 -14.22
C PRO A 284 12.31 17.93 -15.04
N CYS A 285 12.81 18.52 -16.14
CA CYS A 285 13.87 17.86 -16.92
C CYS A 285 15.18 17.74 -16.13
N LEU A 286 15.57 18.79 -15.40
CA LEU A 286 16.78 18.77 -14.58
C LEU A 286 16.61 17.87 -13.36
N GLU A 287 15.42 17.85 -12.75
CA GLU A 287 15.12 16.93 -11.65
C GLU A 287 15.21 15.47 -12.09
N TYR A 288 14.75 15.12 -13.29
CA TYR A 288 14.88 13.74 -13.78
C TYR A 288 16.34 13.38 -14.03
N VAL A 289 17.16 14.33 -14.49
CA VAL A 289 18.60 14.11 -14.60
C VAL A 289 19.23 13.87 -13.22
N LYS A 290 18.89 14.71 -12.23
CA LYS A 290 19.41 14.64 -10.86
C LYS A 290 19.04 13.34 -10.14
N TYR A 291 17.77 12.95 -10.20
CA TYR A 291 17.23 11.88 -9.37
C TYR A 291 17.10 10.53 -10.09
N ILE A 292 17.10 10.52 -11.43
CA ILE A 292 17.03 9.28 -12.21
C ILE A 292 18.31 9.03 -12.98
N ILE A 293 18.70 9.95 -13.86
CA ILE A 293 19.76 9.64 -14.84
C ILE A 293 21.13 9.51 -14.19
N LEU A 294 21.52 10.46 -13.34
CA LEU A 294 22.79 10.42 -12.63
C LEU A 294 22.87 9.21 -11.67
N PRO A 295 21.87 8.92 -10.83
CA PRO A 295 21.92 7.72 -9.98
C PRO A 295 21.91 6.40 -10.76
N TRP A 296 21.32 6.37 -11.97
CA TRP A 296 21.26 5.16 -12.79
C TRP A 296 22.55 4.89 -13.58
N PHE A 297 23.14 5.92 -14.20
CA PHE A 297 24.32 5.78 -15.07
C PHE A 297 25.62 6.28 -14.46
N SER A 298 25.59 6.95 -13.31
CA SER A 298 26.72 7.70 -12.70
C SER A 298 27.22 8.91 -13.52
N GLU A 299 26.72 9.08 -14.74
CA GLU A 299 27.06 10.19 -15.63
C GLU A 299 25.89 10.56 -16.54
N PHE A 300 25.93 11.78 -17.07
CA PHE A 300 24.97 12.28 -18.06
C PHE A 300 25.72 12.90 -19.24
N THR A 301 25.53 12.32 -20.43
CA THR A 301 26.20 12.76 -21.65
C THR A 301 25.23 13.52 -22.55
N VAL A 302 25.58 14.77 -22.87
CA VAL A 302 24.86 15.64 -23.82
C VAL A 302 25.60 15.63 -25.15
N GLU A 303 24.97 15.02 -26.17
CA GLU A 303 25.49 14.95 -27.52
C GLU A 303 24.98 16.10 -28.39
N ARG A 304 25.91 16.95 -28.87
CA ARG A 304 25.62 18.13 -29.68
C ARG A 304 26.77 18.43 -30.63
N ASP A 305 26.45 19.06 -31.75
CA ASP A 305 27.44 19.44 -32.77
C ASP A 305 28.52 20.37 -32.17
N GLU A 306 29.74 20.34 -32.72
CA GLU A 306 30.85 21.21 -32.24
C GLU A 306 30.49 22.70 -32.22
N LYS A 307 29.70 23.15 -33.20
CA LYS A 307 29.18 24.53 -33.30
C LYS A 307 28.30 24.96 -32.10
N PHE A 308 27.80 24.01 -31.32
CA PHE A 308 26.99 24.23 -30.12
C PHE A 308 27.73 23.82 -28.83
N GLY A 309 29.05 23.65 -28.88
CA GLY A 309 29.90 23.34 -27.72
C GLY A 309 30.31 21.87 -27.59
N GLY A 310 30.01 21.03 -28.59
CA GLY A 310 30.46 19.64 -28.65
C GLY A 310 29.88 18.71 -27.57
N ASN A 311 30.18 17.42 -27.67
CA ASN A 311 29.75 16.44 -26.68
C ASN A 311 30.35 16.76 -25.30
N LYS A 312 29.51 16.77 -24.25
CA LYS A 312 29.95 16.99 -22.88
C LYS A 312 29.32 15.96 -21.95
N THR A 313 30.13 15.39 -21.07
CA THR A 313 29.70 14.42 -20.05
C THR A 313 29.81 15.05 -18.67
N PHE A 314 28.77 14.88 -17.86
CA PHE A 314 28.65 15.43 -16.52
C PHE A 314 28.55 14.28 -15.51
N SER A 315 29.35 14.33 -14.44
CA SER A 315 29.28 13.36 -13.34
C SER A 315 28.51 13.91 -12.13
N TYR A 316 28.40 15.23 -12.01
CA TYR A 316 27.77 15.92 -10.90
C TYR A 316 26.64 16.82 -11.38
N PHE A 317 25.56 16.92 -10.60
CA PHE A 317 24.40 17.74 -10.97
C PHE A 317 24.75 19.23 -10.94
N GLU A 318 25.65 19.62 -10.04
CA GLU A 318 26.12 20.99 -9.85
C GLU A 318 26.75 21.55 -11.13
N ASP A 319 27.49 20.73 -11.87
CA ASP A 319 28.08 21.10 -13.16
C ASP A 319 27.01 21.31 -14.23
N ILE A 320 25.95 20.48 -14.22
CA ILE A 320 24.83 20.60 -15.16
C ILE A 320 24.04 21.88 -14.87
N ALA A 321 23.75 22.14 -13.59
CA ALA A 321 23.04 23.33 -13.15
C ALA A 321 23.81 24.60 -13.53
N ALA A 322 25.11 24.64 -13.24
CA ALA A 322 25.96 25.79 -13.57
C ALA A 322 26.03 26.05 -15.09
N ASP A 323 26.18 25.00 -15.91
CA ASP A 323 26.15 25.12 -17.37
C ASP A 323 24.79 25.61 -17.88
N TYR A 324 23.69 25.12 -17.28
CA TYR A 324 22.34 25.49 -17.69
C TYR A 324 22.01 26.96 -17.35
N GLU A 325 22.37 27.43 -16.15
CA GLU A 325 22.21 28.82 -15.71
C GLU A 325 23.02 29.80 -16.56
N ARG A 326 24.24 29.39 -16.96
CA ARG A 326 25.14 30.18 -17.80
C ARG A 326 24.80 30.11 -19.30
N ASP A 327 23.70 29.45 -19.67
CA ASP A 327 23.29 29.25 -21.07
C ASP A 327 24.31 28.45 -21.91
N GLN A 328 25.19 27.70 -21.24
CA GLN A 328 26.14 26.79 -21.89
C GLN A 328 25.50 25.44 -22.21
N LEU A 329 24.34 25.13 -21.63
CA LEU A 329 23.50 23.97 -21.96
C LEU A 329 22.09 24.43 -22.31
N HIS A 330 21.73 24.31 -23.60
CA HIS A 330 20.42 24.74 -24.08
C HIS A 330 19.31 23.71 -23.74
N PRO A 331 18.07 24.12 -23.43
CA PRO A 331 16.95 23.21 -23.13
C PRO A 331 16.72 22.11 -24.18
N THR A 332 16.91 22.44 -25.47
CA THR A 332 16.75 21.47 -26.56
C THR A 332 17.73 20.30 -26.45
N ASP A 333 19.00 20.59 -26.15
CA ASP A 333 20.05 19.57 -26.04
C ASP A 333 19.85 18.74 -24.77
N LEU A 334 19.53 19.39 -23.65
CA LEU A 334 19.16 18.73 -22.40
C LEU A 334 18.00 17.75 -22.61
N LYS A 335 16.91 18.19 -23.23
CA LYS A 335 15.73 17.34 -23.51
C LYS A 335 16.05 16.19 -24.44
N LYS A 336 16.88 16.41 -25.46
CA LYS A 336 17.30 15.36 -26.40
C LYS A 336 18.11 14.28 -25.68
N ALA A 337 19.11 14.68 -24.89
CA ALA A 337 19.96 13.80 -24.09
C ALA A 337 19.16 13.06 -23.02
N LEU A 338 18.30 13.75 -22.28
CA LEU A 338 17.40 13.17 -21.28
C LEU A 338 16.49 12.09 -21.89
N SER A 339 15.85 12.39 -23.04
CA SER A 339 14.99 11.42 -23.70
C SER A 339 15.77 10.17 -24.13
N LYS A 340 16.99 10.33 -24.65
CA LYS A 340 17.87 9.22 -25.05
C LYS A 340 18.22 8.35 -23.84
N ALA A 341 18.60 8.98 -22.72
CA ALA A 341 18.95 8.28 -21.49
C ALA A 341 17.75 7.52 -20.91
N LEU A 342 16.59 8.16 -20.79
CA LEU A 342 15.35 7.50 -20.33
C LEU A 342 14.98 6.30 -21.22
N ASN A 343 15.07 6.45 -22.54
CA ASN A 343 14.78 5.35 -23.46
C ASN A 343 15.72 4.16 -23.28
N LYS A 344 17.00 4.40 -22.97
CA LYS A 344 17.96 3.34 -22.63
C LYS A 344 17.57 2.60 -21.35
N ILE A 345 17.10 3.33 -20.33
CA ILE A 345 16.63 2.74 -19.06
C ILE A 345 15.37 1.90 -19.26
N LEU A 346 14.42 2.39 -20.06
CA LEU A 346 13.12 1.70 -20.27
C LEU A 346 13.21 0.54 -21.27
N GLN A 347 14.30 0.42 -22.03
CA GLN A 347 14.43 -0.59 -23.08
C GLN A 347 14.29 -2.03 -22.59
N PRO A 348 14.93 -2.48 -21.48
CA PRO A 348 14.76 -3.84 -20.96
C PRO A 348 13.31 -4.16 -20.61
N ILE A 349 12.57 -3.18 -20.10
CA ILE A 349 11.15 -3.32 -19.73
C ILE A 349 10.30 -3.54 -20.99
N ARG A 350 10.52 -2.72 -22.03
CA ARG A 350 9.84 -2.89 -23.32
C ARG A 350 10.12 -4.25 -23.93
N ASP A 351 11.36 -4.72 -23.85
CA ASP A 351 11.75 -6.01 -24.40
C ASP A 351 11.13 -7.17 -23.60
N HIS A 352 11.03 -7.07 -22.27
CA HIS A 352 10.31 -8.03 -21.43
C HIS A 352 8.85 -8.16 -21.83
N PHE A 353 8.12 -7.05 -21.97
CA PHE A 353 6.71 -7.07 -22.40
C PHE A 353 6.49 -7.51 -23.85
N LYS A 354 7.53 -7.55 -24.68
CA LYS A 354 7.47 -8.09 -26.05
C LYS A 354 7.74 -9.59 -26.10
N THR A 355 8.71 -10.06 -25.31
CA THR A 355 9.28 -11.41 -25.39
C THR A 355 8.65 -12.39 -24.39
N ASN A 356 8.23 -11.92 -23.21
CA ASN A 356 7.55 -12.74 -22.22
C ASN A 356 6.04 -12.77 -22.48
N ASN A 357 5.49 -13.95 -22.80
CA ASN A 357 4.08 -14.11 -23.13
C ASN A 357 3.13 -13.75 -21.98
N ARG A 358 3.51 -14.06 -20.72
CA ARG A 358 2.71 -13.70 -19.54
C ARG A 358 2.65 -12.19 -19.39
N ALA A 359 3.81 -11.53 -19.36
CA ALA A 359 3.89 -10.08 -19.23
C ALA A 359 3.14 -9.36 -20.37
N LYS A 360 3.32 -9.81 -21.61
CA LYS A 360 2.62 -9.29 -22.79
C LYS A 360 1.10 -9.36 -22.67
N ASN A 361 0.57 -10.48 -22.17
CA ASN A 361 -0.86 -10.67 -21.98
C ASN A 361 -1.39 -9.80 -20.84
N LEU A 362 -0.66 -9.72 -19.72
CA LEU A 362 -0.98 -8.81 -18.60
C LEU A 362 -1.06 -7.35 -19.07
N LEU A 363 -0.07 -6.87 -19.85
CA LEU A 363 -0.10 -5.51 -20.38
C LEU A 363 -1.30 -5.25 -21.30
N LYS A 364 -1.67 -6.22 -22.14
CA LYS A 364 -2.89 -6.11 -22.96
C LYS A 364 -4.15 -6.01 -22.11
N GLU A 365 -4.23 -6.83 -21.06
CA GLU A 365 -5.35 -6.84 -20.13
C GLU A 365 -5.47 -5.50 -19.41
N VAL A 366 -4.38 -5.01 -18.81
CA VAL A 366 -4.33 -3.68 -18.16
C VAL A 366 -4.76 -2.57 -19.11
N ASN A 367 -4.25 -2.56 -20.35
CA ASN A 367 -4.66 -1.58 -21.36
C ASN A 367 -6.16 -1.65 -21.69
N ASN A 368 -6.75 -2.84 -21.70
CA ASN A 368 -8.18 -3.02 -21.94
C ASN A 368 -9.02 -2.53 -20.76
N LEU A 369 -8.59 -2.84 -19.53
CA LEU A 369 -9.23 -2.38 -18.29
C LEU A 369 -9.30 -0.85 -18.25
N LEU A 370 -8.19 -0.18 -18.55
CA LEU A 370 -8.11 1.29 -18.53
C LEU A 370 -8.97 1.94 -19.62
N LYS A 371 -9.10 1.31 -20.80
CA LYS A 371 -10.01 1.79 -21.86
C LYS A 371 -11.49 1.68 -21.46
N GLN A 372 -11.85 0.65 -20.69
CA GLN A 372 -13.22 0.44 -20.21
C GLN A 372 -13.55 1.41 -19.07
N ASP A 373 -12.61 1.65 -18.16
CA ASP A 373 -12.78 2.57 -17.04
C ASP A 373 -13.02 4.02 -17.51
N HIS A 374 -12.27 4.50 -18.51
CA HIS A 374 -12.51 5.81 -19.12
C HIS A 374 -13.88 5.96 -19.78
N LYS A 375 -14.50 4.85 -20.24
CA LYS A 375 -15.86 4.87 -20.79
C LYS A 375 -16.92 4.83 -19.68
N SER A 376 -16.65 4.10 -18.59
CA SER A 376 -17.55 3.98 -17.45
C SER A 376 -17.62 5.28 -16.63
N ASN A 377 -16.50 5.99 -16.44
CA ASN A 377 -16.46 7.28 -15.72
C ASN A 377 -17.19 8.45 -16.42
N ARG A 378 -17.73 8.26 -17.64
CA ARG A 378 -18.69 9.20 -18.25
C ARG A 378 -20.13 8.98 -17.76
N VAL A 379 -20.37 7.92 -17.01
CA VAL A 379 -21.63 7.61 -16.35
C VAL A 379 -21.33 7.60 -14.86
N VAL A 380 -21.99 8.51 -14.11
CA VAL A 380 -21.84 8.62 -12.65
C VAL A 380 -22.00 7.24 -12.01
N PRO A 381 -21.11 6.79 -11.09
CA PRO A 381 -21.19 5.43 -10.57
C PRO A 381 -22.35 5.29 -9.57
N THR A 382 -23.44 4.66 -10.00
CA THR A 382 -24.44 4.01 -9.12
C THR A 382 -24.31 2.48 -9.11
N ALA A 383 -23.21 1.94 -9.65
CA ALA A 383 -23.08 0.52 -9.94
C ALA A 383 -22.30 -0.26 -8.86
N LEU A 384 -22.74 -0.15 -7.60
CA LEU A 384 -22.52 -1.19 -6.58
C LEU A 384 -23.91 -1.79 -6.26
N SER A 385 -24.51 -2.45 -7.25
CA SER A 385 -25.74 -3.24 -7.03
C SER A 385 -25.75 -4.58 -7.77
N LYS A 386 -25.10 -4.72 -8.94
CA LYS A 386 -25.36 -5.88 -9.80
C LYS A 386 -24.68 -7.21 -9.43
N GLU A 387 -23.54 -7.22 -8.73
CA GLU A 387 -22.91 -8.48 -8.29
C GLU A 387 -23.40 -8.95 -6.90
N MET A 388 -24.02 -8.08 -6.10
CA MET A 388 -24.76 -8.48 -4.89
C MET A 388 -26.23 -8.82 -5.19
N GLU A 389 -26.83 -8.24 -6.23
CA GLU A 389 -28.13 -8.67 -6.80
C GLU A 389 -28.05 -10.05 -7.49
N ALA A 390 -26.87 -10.52 -7.91
CA ALA A 390 -26.76 -11.88 -8.49
C ALA A 390 -26.97 -13.00 -7.45
N LEU A 391 -26.88 -12.69 -6.15
CA LEU A 391 -27.24 -13.59 -5.04
C LEU A 391 -28.60 -13.24 -4.41
N SER A 392 -29.26 -12.17 -4.87
CA SER A 392 -30.52 -11.68 -4.35
C SER A 392 -31.43 -11.23 -5.49
N VAL A 393 -32.50 -12.00 -5.71
CA VAL A 393 -33.68 -11.68 -6.54
C VAL A 393 -33.59 -12.00 -8.04
N ASN A 394 -33.64 -13.29 -8.37
CA ASN A 394 -34.53 -13.74 -9.45
C ASN A 394 -35.92 -14.00 -8.83
N ALA A 395 -36.77 -12.98 -8.80
CA ALA A 395 -38.20 -13.14 -8.57
C ALA A 395 -38.96 -12.38 -9.67
N PRO A 396 -39.78 -13.05 -10.50
CA PRO A 396 -40.61 -12.35 -11.45
C PRO A 396 -41.66 -11.52 -10.70
N SER A 397 -41.82 -10.27 -11.10
CA SER A 397 -42.96 -9.43 -10.75
C SER A 397 -44.22 -9.99 -11.40
N SER A 398 -44.92 -10.85 -10.67
CA SER A 398 -46.34 -11.07 -10.90
C SER A 398 -47.05 -10.91 -9.58
N ALA A 399 -47.80 -9.82 -9.44
CA ALA A 399 -48.81 -9.64 -8.43
C ALA A 399 -49.92 -10.69 -8.68
N SER A 400 -49.67 -11.90 -8.19
CA SER A 400 -50.66 -12.96 -8.04
C SER A 400 -50.41 -13.55 -6.67
N GLY A 401 -51.36 -13.39 -5.75
CA GLY A 401 -51.24 -13.79 -4.35
C GLY A 401 -50.59 -15.16 -4.20
N LEU A 402 -49.32 -15.16 -3.77
CA LEU A 402 -48.64 -16.36 -3.32
C LEU A 402 -49.35 -16.79 -2.04
N GLN A 403 -50.16 -17.83 -2.15
CA GLN A 403 -50.73 -18.50 -1.00
C GLN A 403 -49.56 -19.10 -0.22
N MET A 404 -49.16 -18.42 0.86
CA MET A 404 -48.10 -18.91 1.73
C MET A 404 -48.50 -20.29 2.25
N SER A 405 -47.54 -21.21 2.32
CA SER A 405 -47.79 -22.47 3.02
C SER A 405 -48.14 -22.15 4.47
N GLU A 406 -49.04 -22.93 5.08
CA GLU A 406 -49.40 -22.76 6.50
C GLU A 406 -48.17 -22.75 7.41
N GLU A 407 -47.12 -23.48 7.02
CA GLU A 407 -45.84 -23.49 7.72
C GLU A 407 -45.10 -22.14 7.63
N ALA A 408 -45.06 -21.51 6.45
CA ALA A 408 -44.42 -20.21 6.27
C ALA A 408 -45.18 -19.09 7.00
N GLU A 409 -46.51 -19.13 6.97
CA GLU A 409 -47.38 -18.19 7.70
C GLU A 409 -47.21 -18.36 9.21
N ARG A 410 -47.13 -19.59 9.70
CA ARG A 410 -46.83 -19.86 11.12
C ARG A 410 -45.45 -19.32 11.52
N LYS A 411 -44.42 -19.57 10.71
CA LYS A 411 -43.05 -19.05 10.96
C LYS A 411 -43.04 -17.52 10.97
N TYR A 412 -43.79 -16.89 10.07
CA TYR A 412 -43.92 -15.43 10.00
C TYR A 412 -44.53 -14.87 11.28
N ASN A 413 -45.66 -15.40 11.72
CA ASN A 413 -46.35 -14.94 12.93
C ASN A 413 -45.48 -15.11 14.19
N ILE A 414 -44.72 -16.21 14.28
CA ILE A 414 -43.76 -16.41 15.38
C ILE A 414 -42.65 -15.36 15.31
N ALA A 415 -42.03 -15.14 14.14
CA ALA A 415 -40.96 -14.13 13.99
C ALA A 415 -41.47 -12.72 14.32
N ARG A 416 -42.67 -12.37 13.85
CA ARG A 416 -43.31 -11.06 14.11
C ARG A 416 -43.70 -10.86 15.57
N SER A 417 -43.99 -11.91 16.32
CA SER A 417 -44.25 -11.80 17.77
C SER A 417 -42.99 -11.47 18.59
N ILE A 418 -41.80 -11.63 18.01
CA ILE A 418 -40.51 -11.40 18.67
C ILE A 418 -39.97 -10.03 18.29
N GLY A 419 -40.01 -9.70 17.00
CA GLY A 419 -39.58 -8.40 16.50
C GLY A 419 -40.65 -7.34 16.75
N GLU A 420 -40.30 -6.28 17.47
CA GLU A 420 -41.19 -5.13 17.67
C GLU A 420 -41.51 -4.43 16.33
N GLU A 421 -40.51 -4.34 15.45
CA GLU A 421 -40.60 -3.76 14.11
C GLU A 421 -40.22 -4.77 13.01
N CYS A 422 -40.92 -4.69 11.88
CA CYS A 422 -40.56 -5.38 10.63
C CYS A 422 -40.68 -4.38 9.48
N ILE A 423 -39.55 -3.93 8.93
CA ILE A 423 -39.50 -2.86 7.92
C ILE A 423 -40.12 -3.32 6.59
N GLN A 424 -39.91 -4.58 6.19
CA GLN A 424 -40.41 -5.15 4.94
C GLN A 424 -41.01 -6.54 5.17
N GLU A 425 -42.29 -6.57 5.57
CA GLU A 425 -43.01 -7.80 5.90
C GLU A 425 -43.10 -8.77 4.72
N ASP A 426 -43.30 -8.27 3.51
CA ASP A 426 -43.40 -9.09 2.30
C ASP A 426 -42.07 -9.77 1.93
N GLU A 427 -40.92 -9.13 2.20
CA GLU A 427 -39.61 -9.74 2.00
C GLU A 427 -39.36 -10.87 3.00
N LEU A 428 -39.74 -10.66 4.27
CA LEU A 428 -39.65 -11.70 5.29
C LEU A 428 -40.55 -12.90 4.94
N LYS A 429 -41.80 -12.65 4.53
CA LYS A 429 -42.72 -13.69 4.06
C LYS A 429 -42.14 -14.47 2.88
N ASN A 430 -41.59 -13.77 1.90
CA ASN A 430 -40.94 -14.38 0.73
C ASN A 430 -39.69 -15.20 1.12
N LEU A 431 -38.87 -14.72 2.06
CA LEU A 431 -37.72 -15.43 2.58
C LEU A 431 -38.14 -16.73 3.28
N LEU A 432 -39.14 -16.67 4.15
CA LEU A 432 -39.65 -17.82 4.91
C LEU A 432 -40.31 -18.87 4.00
N ALA A 433 -40.92 -18.44 2.89
CA ALA A 433 -41.45 -19.34 1.87
C ALA A 433 -40.36 -20.06 1.06
N LYS A 434 -39.24 -19.38 0.76
CA LYS A 434 -38.18 -19.89 -0.12
C LYS A 434 -37.02 -20.57 0.62
N LYS A 435 -36.74 -20.18 1.86
CA LYS A 435 -35.63 -20.66 2.68
C LYS A 435 -36.18 -21.41 3.90
N PRO A 436 -36.26 -22.76 3.87
CA PRO A 436 -36.86 -23.55 4.94
C PRO A 436 -36.20 -23.37 6.31
N THR A 437 -34.89 -23.10 6.30
CA THR A 437 -34.02 -22.88 7.47
C THR A 437 -33.34 -21.50 7.38
N PRO A 438 -34.07 -20.41 7.67
CA PRO A 438 -33.46 -19.09 7.78
C PRO A 438 -32.48 -19.06 8.96
N ILE A 439 -31.37 -18.35 8.81
CA ILE A 439 -30.40 -18.10 9.90
C ILE A 439 -30.73 -16.73 10.47
N CYS A 440 -30.98 -16.67 11.78
CA CYS A 440 -31.17 -15.43 12.52
C CYS A 440 -29.87 -15.10 13.27
N TYR A 441 -29.47 -13.84 13.28
CA TYR A 441 -28.33 -13.34 14.04
C TYR A 441 -28.83 -12.38 15.12
N ASP A 442 -28.47 -12.65 16.37
CA ASP A 442 -28.61 -11.73 17.50
C ASP A 442 -27.24 -11.57 18.14
N GLY A 443 -26.81 -10.32 18.33
CA GLY A 443 -25.53 -9.99 18.91
C GLY A 443 -25.70 -9.64 20.38
N PHE A 444 -24.74 -10.01 21.23
CA PHE A 444 -24.65 -9.48 22.58
C PHE A 444 -23.28 -8.85 22.79
N GLU A 445 -23.25 -7.71 23.46
CA GLU A 445 -22.02 -7.13 23.97
C GLU A 445 -21.67 -7.84 25.29
N PRO A 446 -20.48 -8.43 25.42
CA PRO A 446 -20.05 -9.01 26.69
C PRO A 446 -19.97 -7.92 27.75
N SER A 447 -20.74 -8.06 28.83
CA SER A 447 -20.69 -7.16 29.98
C SER A 447 -20.26 -7.93 31.23
N GLY A 448 -19.68 -7.24 32.22
CA GLY A 448 -19.25 -7.87 33.47
C GLY A 448 -20.39 -8.54 34.27
N ARG A 449 -21.65 -8.26 33.95
CA ARG A 449 -22.85 -8.90 34.51
C ARG A 449 -23.96 -8.95 33.46
N MET A 450 -24.53 -10.14 33.22
CA MET A 450 -25.66 -10.30 32.29
C MET A 450 -26.88 -9.49 32.75
N HIS A 451 -27.44 -8.72 31.82
CA HIS A 451 -28.67 -7.97 32.07
C HIS A 451 -29.88 -8.91 31.94
N ILE A 452 -30.92 -8.74 32.77
CA ILE A 452 -32.11 -9.61 32.78
C ILE A 452 -32.83 -9.69 31.41
N ALA A 453 -32.70 -8.64 30.60
CA ALA A 453 -33.23 -8.61 29.23
C ALA A 453 -32.55 -9.65 28.30
N GLN A 454 -31.32 -10.08 28.60
CA GLN A 454 -30.61 -11.10 27.82
C GLN A 454 -31.12 -12.52 28.13
N GLU A 455 -31.55 -12.80 29.36
CA GLU A 455 -32.17 -14.10 29.71
C GLU A 455 -33.55 -14.31 29.07
N GLN A 456 -34.34 -13.25 28.93
CA GLN A 456 -35.67 -13.33 28.33
C GLN A 456 -35.61 -13.62 26.82
N ARG A 457 -34.61 -13.07 26.11
CA ARG A 457 -34.40 -13.29 24.67
C ARG A 457 -34.05 -14.74 24.32
N LEU A 458 -33.21 -15.40 25.12
CA LEU A 458 -32.83 -16.82 24.93
C LEU A 458 -34.02 -17.77 25.00
N LYS A 459 -34.97 -17.52 25.92
CA LYS A 459 -36.18 -18.35 26.07
C LYS A 459 -37.09 -18.27 24.85
N ILE A 460 -37.15 -17.09 24.22
CA ILE A 460 -37.97 -16.83 23.03
C ILE A 460 -37.35 -17.49 21.79
N ILE A 461 -36.03 -17.45 21.62
CA ILE A 461 -35.32 -18.10 20.50
C ILE A 461 -35.47 -19.63 20.54
N CYS A 462 -35.45 -20.23 21.73
CA CYS A 462 -35.68 -21.67 21.90
C CYS A 462 -37.09 -22.13 21.48
N MET A 463 -38.11 -21.26 21.58
CA MET A 463 -39.48 -21.59 21.15
C MET A 463 -39.61 -21.78 19.63
N ILE A 464 -38.69 -21.24 18.83
CA ILE A 464 -38.68 -21.38 17.37
C ILE A 464 -38.19 -22.78 16.94
N HIS A 465 -37.39 -23.47 17.77
CA HIS A 465 -36.69 -24.71 17.43
C HIS A 465 -37.39 -26.02 17.84
N THR A 466 -38.68 -26.02 18.19
CA THR A 466 -39.35 -27.27 18.60
C THR A 466 -39.64 -28.23 17.43
N ARG A 467 -38.64 -29.04 17.05
CA ARG A 467 -38.80 -30.49 16.82
C ARG A 467 -37.54 -31.26 17.26
N ARG A 468 -37.76 -32.14 18.25
CA ARG A 468 -36.89 -33.21 18.81
C ARG A 468 -35.67 -32.80 19.64
N ALA A 469 -35.89 -32.73 20.95
CA ALA A 469 -34.95 -33.24 21.94
C ALA A 469 -35.72 -33.80 23.15
N GLN A 470 -36.57 -34.80 22.92
CA GLN A 470 -36.84 -35.80 23.97
C GLN A 470 -35.71 -36.83 23.86
N GLY A 471 -34.76 -36.77 24.79
CA GLY A 471 -33.69 -37.77 24.89
C GLY A 471 -32.34 -37.16 25.23
N VAL A 472 -31.93 -37.39 26.47
CA VAL A 472 -30.56 -37.29 27.00
C VAL A 472 -30.07 -35.88 27.36
N TYR A 473 -30.37 -35.46 28.59
CA TYR A 473 -29.38 -34.79 29.43
C TYR A 473 -29.65 -35.18 30.90
N MET A 474 -28.88 -36.15 31.39
CA MET A 474 -28.74 -36.38 32.83
C MET A 474 -27.75 -35.32 33.36
N PRO A 475 -28.05 -34.58 34.43
CA PRO A 475 -27.12 -33.62 35.00
C PRO A 475 -25.95 -34.36 35.65
N ARG A 476 -24.71 -34.03 35.25
CA ARG A 476 -23.52 -34.35 36.06
C ARG A 476 -23.48 -33.39 37.24
N GLU A 477 -23.50 -33.95 38.44
CA GLU A 477 -23.38 -33.22 39.70
C GLU A 477 -22.06 -32.42 39.75
N ASN A 478 -22.19 -31.14 40.09
CA ASN A 478 -21.10 -30.27 40.50
C ASN A 478 -20.49 -30.76 41.81
N LYS A 479 -19.27 -31.31 41.77
CA LYS A 479 -18.43 -31.41 42.96
C LYS A 479 -17.89 -30.03 43.32
N LYS A 480 -18.41 -29.51 44.44
CA LYS A 480 -17.87 -28.36 45.19
C LYS A 480 -16.38 -28.59 45.49
N LEU A 481 -15.51 -27.67 45.05
CA LEU A 481 -14.26 -27.40 45.77
C LEU A 481 -14.61 -26.44 46.92
N SER A 482 -14.58 -26.94 48.15
CA SER A 482 -14.44 -26.07 49.32
C SER A 482 -12.97 -26.03 49.74
N THR A 483 -12.57 -24.80 50.07
CA THR A 483 -11.38 -24.38 50.79
C THR A 483 -10.97 -25.28 51.95
N ALA A 484 -9.66 -25.54 52.07
CA ALA A 484 -8.91 -25.48 53.33
C ALA A 484 -7.40 -25.66 53.06
N THR A 485 -6.62 -24.61 53.36
CA THR A 485 -5.28 -24.72 53.96
C THR A 485 -5.45 -24.52 55.49
N PRO A 486 -4.50 -24.90 56.37
CA PRO A 486 -3.05 -25.04 56.17
C PRO A 486 -2.56 -26.44 55.82
#